data_AF-A0A9E4SUW8-F1
#
_entry.id   AF-A0A9E4SUW8-F1
#
_cell.length_a   1.000
_cell.length_b   1.000
_cell.length_c   1.000
_cell.angle_alpha   90.00
_cell.angle_beta   90.00
_cell.angle_gamma   90.00
#
_symmetry.space_group_name_H-M   'P 1'
#
loop_
_entity.id
_entity.type
_entity.pdbx_description
1 polymer ?
#
loop_
_entity_poly.entity_id
_entity_poly.type
_entity_poly.pdbx_seq_one_letter_code
_entity_poly.pdbx_strand_id
1 'polypeptide(L)'
;ANGGKVDFGPAAPKSVTFTPKYDDSMVVKVDELKQACEVGDSVIWDVRSDGEWDGSMSRGNKRVGHVPGAVHLEWFNLLDSATNEFKPADEIRRILTEHGITPDKNVYTY
;
A
#
# COMPACT_ATOMS: atom_id res chain seq x y z
N ALA A 1 23.61 10.40 3.84
CA ALA A 1 22.93 10.46 5.15
C ALA A 1 22.80 11.92 5.56
N ASN A 2 21.65 12.54 5.32
CA ASN A 2 21.39 13.94 5.68
C ASN A 2 21.01 14.04 7.17
N GLY A 3 21.90 13.54 8.05
CA GLY A 3 21.67 13.34 9.48
C GLY A 3 21.23 14.62 10.19
N GLY A 4 19.92 14.84 10.21
CA GLY A 4 19.29 15.95 10.93
C GLY A 4 19.55 15.83 12.43
N LYS A 5 19.33 16.92 13.15
CA LYS A 5 19.46 16.91 14.61
C LYS A 5 18.46 15.90 15.20
N VAL A 6 18.97 15.01 16.02
CA VAL A 6 18.18 14.09 16.84
C VAL A 6 18.09 14.66 18.26
N ASP A 7 16.92 14.56 18.87
CA ASP A 7 16.69 14.91 20.27
C ASP A 7 16.31 13.63 21.04
N PHE A 8 16.94 13.45 22.20
CA PHE A 8 16.69 12.34 23.13
C PHE A 8 15.99 12.79 24.42
N GLY A 9 15.66 14.09 24.51
CA GLY A 9 14.91 14.66 25.62
C GLY A 9 13.48 14.08 25.69
N PRO A 10 12.88 14.06 26.88
CA PRO A 10 11.49 13.62 27.01
C PRO A 10 10.57 14.55 26.22
N ALA A 11 9.70 13.97 25.40
CA ALA A 11 8.66 14.72 24.71
C ALA A 11 7.72 15.39 25.73
N ALA A 12 7.51 16.69 25.61
CA ALA A 12 6.56 17.46 26.42
C ALA A 12 5.43 18.03 25.52
N PRO A 13 4.58 17.18 24.93
CA PRO A 13 3.52 17.64 24.05
C PRO A 13 2.54 18.52 24.82
N LYS A 14 2.10 19.61 24.20
CA LYS A 14 1.01 20.42 24.74
C LYS A 14 -0.31 19.75 24.41
N SER A 15 -1.20 19.65 25.39
CA SER A 15 -2.55 19.16 25.17
C SER A 15 -3.29 20.09 24.20
N VAL A 16 -3.91 19.49 23.20
CA VAL A 16 -4.77 20.16 22.21
C VAL A 16 -6.02 19.30 22.04
N THR A 17 -7.15 19.94 21.70
CA THR A 17 -8.36 19.20 21.33
C THR A 17 -8.25 18.77 19.88
N PHE A 18 -8.30 17.47 19.63
CA PHE A 18 -8.45 16.90 18.30
C PHE A 18 -9.86 16.32 18.16
N THR A 19 -10.57 16.73 17.12
CA THR A 19 -11.91 16.20 16.80
C THR A 19 -11.81 15.43 15.48
N PRO A 20 -11.64 14.09 15.53
CA PRO A 20 -11.55 13.28 14.32
C PRO A 20 -12.86 13.36 13.52
N LYS A 21 -12.73 13.36 12.20
CA LYS A 21 -13.84 13.13 11.28
C LYS A 21 -13.54 11.85 10.54
N TYR A 22 -14.41 10.86 10.71
CA TYR A 22 -14.31 9.62 9.97
C TYR A 22 -14.81 9.85 8.54
N ASP A 23 -14.03 9.43 7.56
CA ASP A 23 -14.39 9.43 6.14
C ASP A 23 -14.45 7.97 5.69
N ASP A 24 -15.67 7.47 5.46
CA ASP A 24 -15.89 6.08 5.06
C ASP A 24 -15.49 5.82 3.60
N SER A 25 -15.33 6.88 2.78
CA SER A 25 -14.88 6.75 1.39
C SER A 25 -13.43 6.31 1.25
N MET A 26 -12.63 6.39 2.32
CA MET A 26 -11.23 5.98 2.35
C MET A 26 -11.03 4.50 2.72
N VAL A 27 -12.10 3.78 3.12
CA VAL A 27 -12.02 2.42 3.62
C VAL A 27 -12.89 1.51 2.78
N VAL A 28 -12.31 0.42 2.29
CA VAL A 28 -13.04 -0.60 1.53
C VAL A 28 -13.30 -1.81 2.40
N LYS A 29 -14.56 -2.22 2.50
CA LYS A 29 -14.98 -3.40 3.27
C LYS A 29 -14.82 -4.66 2.44
N VAL A 30 -14.81 -5.82 3.13
CA VAL A 30 -14.60 -7.11 2.47
C VAL A 30 -15.65 -7.43 1.40
N ASP A 31 -16.90 -7.04 1.58
CA ASP A 31 -17.96 -7.31 0.59
C ASP A 31 -17.87 -6.38 -0.62
N GLU A 32 -17.40 -5.15 -0.43
CA GLU A 32 -17.09 -4.22 -1.52
C GLU A 32 -15.88 -4.71 -2.33
N LEU A 33 -14.84 -5.21 -1.66
CA LEU A 33 -13.67 -5.78 -2.33
C LEU A 33 -14.02 -7.03 -3.15
N LYS A 34 -14.90 -7.90 -2.63
CA LYS A 34 -15.41 -9.06 -3.39
C LYS A 34 -16.13 -8.62 -4.67
N GLN A 35 -16.98 -7.61 -4.59
CA GLN A 35 -17.66 -7.05 -5.76
C GLN A 35 -16.66 -6.46 -6.76
N ALA A 36 -15.65 -5.73 -6.27
CA ALA A 36 -14.60 -5.17 -7.11
C ALA A 36 -13.83 -6.25 -7.90
N CYS A 37 -13.65 -7.45 -7.32
CA CYS A 37 -13.01 -8.59 -8.01
C CYS A 37 -13.85 -9.15 -9.17
N GLU A 38 -15.16 -8.90 -9.20
CA GLU A 38 -16.08 -9.38 -10.24
C GLU A 38 -16.28 -8.34 -11.37
N VAL A 39 -15.94 -7.08 -11.12
CA VAL A 39 -16.11 -5.97 -12.07
C VAL A 39 -14.80 -5.73 -12.84
N GLY A 40 -14.87 -5.71 -14.17
CA GLY A 40 -13.70 -5.64 -15.05
C GLY A 40 -12.92 -4.32 -15.09
N ASP A 41 -13.29 -3.32 -14.29
CA ASP A 41 -12.69 -1.97 -14.26
C ASP A 41 -11.96 -1.65 -12.93
N SER A 42 -11.70 -2.69 -12.14
CA SER A 42 -10.99 -2.57 -10.87
C SER A 42 -9.57 -3.14 -10.97
N VAL A 43 -8.65 -2.55 -10.23
CA VAL A 43 -7.32 -3.13 -9.95
C VAL A 43 -7.24 -3.41 -8.46
N ILE A 44 -7.05 -4.68 -8.12
CA ILE A 44 -6.78 -5.08 -6.74
C ILE A 44 -5.26 -5.15 -6.60
N TRP A 45 -4.65 -4.18 -5.91
CA TRP A 45 -3.20 -4.03 -5.78
C TRP A 45 -2.69 -4.60 -4.46
N ASP A 46 -2.02 -5.75 -4.52
CA ASP A 46 -1.37 -6.39 -3.37
C ASP A 46 0.05 -5.83 -3.20
N VAL A 47 0.28 -5.10 -2.11
CA VAL A 47 1.58 -4.46 -1.81
C VAL A 47 2.46 -5.28 -0.87
N ARG A 48 2.06 -6.51 -0.53
CA ARG A 48 2.81 -7.36 0.41
C ARG A 48 4.10 -7.89 -0.21
N SER A 49 4.84 -8.72 0.50
CA SER A 49 6.05 -9.36 -0.03
C SER A 49 5.75 -10.46 -1.06
N ASP A 50 6.72 -10.77 -1.93
CA ASP A 50 6.64 -11.87 -2.91
C ASP A 50 6.21 -13.21 -2.26
N GLY A 51 6.75 -13.52 -1.08
CA GLY A 51 6.43 -14.76 -0.37
C GLY A 51 5.03 -14.81 0.21
N GLU A 52 4.47 -13.66 0.61
CA GLU A 52 3.07 -13.57 1.03
C GLU A 52 2.13 -13.68 -0.16
N TRP A 53 2.53 -13.12 -1.31
CA TRP A 53 1.81 -13.19 -2.57
C TRP A 53 1.75 -14.59 -3.15
N ASP A 54 2.89 -15.27 -3.31
CA ASP A 54 2.97 -16.62 -3.90
C ASP A 54 2.52 -17.72 -2.92
N GLY A 55 2.41 -17.37 -1.63
CA GLY A 55 1.99 -18.26 -0.56
C GLY A 55 3.08 -19.14 0.03
N SER A 56 4.35 -18.92 -0.32
CA SER A 56 5.51 -19.56 0.29
C SER A 56 5.78 -19.08 1.72
N MET A 57 5.26 -17.90 2.10
CA MET A 57 5.38 -17.30 3.42
C MET A 57 4.00 -17.06 4.05
N SER A 58 3.63 -17.85 5.05
CA SER A 58 2.28 -17.76 5.63
C SER A 58 2.04 -16.53 6.49
N ARG A 59 3.07 -16.03 7.19
CA ARG A 59 2.96 -14.99 8.24
C ARG A 59 1.91 -15.31 9.31
N GLY A 60 1.58 -16.59 9.50
CA GLY A 60 0.52 -17.03 10.42
C GLY A 60 -0.91 -16.97 9.85
N ASN A 61 -1.08 -16.68 8.56
CA ASN A 61 -2.39 -16.70 7.90
C ASN A 61 -2.94 -18.12 7.76
N LYS A 62 -4.26 -18.26 7.94
CA LYS A 62 -4.99 -19.53 7.75
C LYS A 62 -4.97 -20.01 6.30
N ARG A 63 -4.94 -19.07 5.35
CA ARG A 63 -4.85 -19.31 3.91
C ARG A 63 -3.74 -18.43 3.35
N VAL A 64 -2.82 -19.06 2.62
CA VAL A 64 -1.69 -18.39 1.96
C VAL A 64 -2.06 -18.00 0.52
N GLY A 65 -1.27 -17.12 -0.08
CA GLY A 65 -1.49 -16.58 -1.41
C GLY A 65 -2.16 -15.20 -1.38
N HIS A 66 -2.92 -14.89 -2.43
CA HIS A 66 -3.49 -13.56 -2.68
C HIS A 66 -4.96 -13.62 -3.13
N VAL A 67 -5.58 -12.43 -3.21
CA VAL A 67 -6.94 -12.26 -3.74
C VAL A 67 -6.94 -12.61 -5.23
N PRO A 68 -7.84 -13.48 -5.73
CA PRO A 68 -7.88 -13.84 -7.14
C PRO A 68 -7.99 -12.62 -8.06
N GLY A 69 -7.16 -12.58 -9.11
CA GLY A 69 -7.14 -11.48 -10.08
C GLY A 69 -6.40 -10.22 -9.63
N ALA A 70 -5.79 -10.23 -8.44
CA ALA A 70 -4.96 -9.12 -8.00
C ALA A 70 -3.71 -8.94 -8.86
N VAL A 71 -3.17 -7.72 -8.84
CA VAL A 71 -1.87 -7.34 -9.38
C VAL A 71 -0.90 -7.22 -8.22
N HIS A 72 0.27 -7.82 -8.36
CA HIS A 72 1.33 -7.73 -7.36
C HIS A 72 2.35 -6.67 -7.72
N LEU A 73 2.62 -5.78 -6.77
CA LEU A 73 3.76 -4.87 -6.79
C LEU A 73 4.04 -4.46 -5.34
N GLU A 74 5.09 -5.00 -4.75
CA GLU A 74 5.46 -4.72 -3.36
C GLU A 74 5.77 -3.23 -3.18
N TRP A 75 5.36 -2.66 -2.04
CA TRP A 75 5.63 -1.25 -1.73
C TRP A 75 7.12 -0.89 -1.82
N PHE A 76 8.00 -1.84 -1.51
CA PHE A 76 9.45 -1.69 -1.59
C PHE A 76 9.95 -1.45 -3.01
N ASN A 77 9.24 -1.92 -4.05
CA ASN A 77 9.60 -1.66 -5.44
C ASN A 77 9.46 -0.17 -5.81
N LEU A 78 8.74 0.62 -5.01
CA LEU A 78 8.59 2.07 -5.18
C LEU A 78 9.68 2.87 -4.45
N LEU A 79 10.60 2.19 -3.78
CA LEU A 79 11.74 2.79 -3.10
C LEU A 79 13.04 2.59 -3.89
N ASP A 80 13.95 3.54 -3.75
CA ASP A 80 15.34 3.38 -4.15
C ASP A 80 16.07 2.53 -3.08
N SER A 81 16.59 1.37 -3.47
CA SER A 81 17.19 0.40 -2.54
C SER A 81 18.53 0.84 -1.94
N ALA A 82 19.19 1.83 -2.53
CA ALA A 82 20.45 2.36 -2.02
C ALA A 82 20.23 3.43 -0.94
N THR A 83 19.15 4.20 -1.06
CA THR A 83 18.84 5.35 -0.20
C THR A 83 17.70 5.10 0.77
N ASN A 84 16.82 4.13 0.48
CA ASN A 84 15.51 3.91 1.10
C ASN A 84 14.56 5.11 0.99
N GLU A 85 14.79 5.99 0.01
CA GLU A 85 13.87 7.09 -0.33
C GLU A 85 12.86 6.63 -1.39
N PHE A 86 11.73 7.34 -1.50
CA PHE A 86 10.82 7.11 -2.61
C PHE A 86 11.52 7.42 -3.94
N LYS A 87 11.27 6.58 -4.94
CA LYS A 87 11.66 6.87 -6.32
C LYS A 87 11.03 8.19 -6.79
N PRO A 88 11.62 8.89 -7.77
CA PRO A 88 11.00 10.06 -8.37
C PRO A 88 9.56 9.78 -8.82
N ALA A 89 8.67 10.77 -8.67
CA ALA A 89 7.25 10.59 -8.92
C ALA A 89 6.93 10.07 -10.34
N ASP A 90 7.70 10.50 -11.35
CA ASP A 90 7.51 10.04 -12.73
C ASP A 90 7.97 8.58 -12.93
N GLU A 91 8.99 8.15 -12.20
CA GLU A 91 9.41 6.74 -12.19
C GLU A 91 8.35 5.87 -11.52
N ILE A 92 7.80 6.30 -10.37
CA ILE A 92 6.71 5.61 -9.70
C ILE A 92 5.50 5.50 -10.63
N ARG A 93 5.07 6.59 -11.29
CA ARG A 93 3.95 6.56 -12.25
C ARG A 93 4.19 5.58 -13.39
N ARG A 94 5.42 5.52 -13.93
CA ARG A 94 5.78 4.57 -14.98
C ARG A 94 5.67 3.13 -14.48
N ILE A 95 6.26 2.82 -13.33
CA ILE A 95 6.21 1.47 -12.73
C ILE A 95 4.76 1.03 -12.51
N LEU A 96 3.92 1.89 -11.91
CA LEU A 96 2.50 1.59 -11.68
C LEU A 96 1.76 1.33 -13.00
N THR A 97 1.99 2.18 -14.01
CA THR A 97 1.35 2.04 -15.34
C THR A 97 1.78 0.74 -16.03
N GLU A 98 3.05 0.33 -15.92
CA GLU A 98 3.56 -0.94 -16.45
C GLU A 98 2.87 -2.16 -15.81
N HIS A 99 2.36 -2.02 -14.59
CA HIS A 99 1.56 -3.04 -13.90
C HIS A 99 0.04 -2.86 -14.11
N GLY A 100 -0.38 -1.94 -14.97
CA GLY A 100 -1.79 -1.66 -15.24
C GLY A 100 -2.52 -0.89 -14.13
N ILE A 101 -1.79 -0.43 -13.10
CA ILE A 101 -2.28 0.42 -12.01
C ILE A 101 -2.28 1.87 -12.53
N THR A 102 -3.45 2.35 -12.91
CA THR A 102 -3.60 3.59 -13.69
C THR A 102 -4.72 4.46 -13.12
N PRO A 103 -4.62 5.81 -13.22
CA PRO A 103 -5.58 6.70 -12.57
C PRO A 103 -7.02 6.64 -13.09
N ASP A 104 -7.23 6.04 -14.26
CA ASP A 104 -8.55 5.83 -14.87
C ASP A 104 -9.32 4.64 -14.30
N LYS A 105 -8.69 3.81 -13.46
CA LYS A 105 -9.30 2.63 -12.84
C LYS A 105 -9.57 2.83 -11.36
N ASN A 106 -10.50 2.03 -10.82
CA ASN A 106 -10.67 1.95 -9.37
C ASN A 106 -9.57 1.06 -8.77
N VAL A 107 -8.69 1.63 -7.94
CA VAL A 107 -7.55 0.90 -7.35
C VAL A 107 -7.84 0.60 -5.88
N TYR A 108 -7.77 -0.68 -5.53
CA TYR A 108 -8.01 -1.21 -4.19
C TYR A 108 -6.73 -1.84 -3.65
N THR A 109 -6.09 -1.21 -2.67
CA THR A 109 -4.83 -1.72 -2.10
C THR A 109 -5.06 -2.49 -0.79
N TYR A 110 -4.23 -3.50 -0.53
CA TYR A 110 -4.19 -4.24 0.73
C TYR A 110 -2.81 -4.79 1.06
#